data_AF-A0ABD5DW41-F1
#
_entry.id   AF-A0ABD5DW41-F1
#
_cell.length_a   1.000
_cell.length_b   1.000
_cell.length_c   1.000
_cell.angle_alpha   90.00
_cell.angle_beta   90.00
_cell.angle_gamma   90.00
#
_symmetry.space_group_name_H-M   'P 1'
#
loop_
_entity.id
_entity.type
_entity.pdbx_description
1 polymer ?
#
loop_
_entity_poly.entity_id
_entity_poly.type
_entity_poly.pdbx_seq_one_letter_code
_entity_poly.pdbx_strand_id
1 'polypeptide(L)'
;MKDIYVEFRGKYKVDGESRDSEHKGWLEVNSWSHNIRQPKSATSSSVGGHTAERVEHSDMVFVKDLDATSPKLWEACSAGYTFDEVQIDFYRANGDKRIKYLQIKL
;
A
#
# COMPACT_ATOMS: atom_id res chain seq x y z
N MET A 1 -1.14 -18.36 4.88
CA MET A 1 -0.25 -17.27 5.30
C MET A 1 -0.16 -16.32 4.13
N LYS A 2 -0.44 -15.04 4.33
CA LYS A 2 -0.37 -14.05 3.27
C LYS A 2 1.02 -13.41 3.29
N ASP A 3 1.34 -12.72 2.20
CA ASP A 3 2.66 -12.10 2.02
C ASP A 3 2.61 -10.57 2.10
N ILE A 4 1.41 -9.99 2.23
CA ILE A 4 1.20 -8.55 2.28
C ILE A 4 0.29 -8.23 3.47
N TYR A 5 0.76 -7.36 4.36
CA TYR A 5 0.06 -6.94 5.56
C TYR A 5 -0.02 -5.42 5.63
N VAL A 6 -1.17 -4.89 6.07
CA VAL A 6 -1.42 -3.45 6.17
C VAL A 6 -1.93 -3.09 7.56
N GLU A 7 -1.40 -2.00 8.13
CA GLU A 7 -1.87 -1.39 9.36
C GLU A 7 -2.25 0.07 9.13
N PHE A 8 -3.45 0.44 9.57
CA PHE A 8 -3.92 1.82 9.56
C PHE A 8 -3.77 2.39 10.96
N ARG A 9 -2.97 3.45 11.09
CA ARG A 9 -2.73 4.14 12.35
C ARG A 9 -3.40 5.49 12.38
N GLY A 10 -3.90 5.84 13.56
CA GLY A 10 -4.43 7.16 13.85
C GLY A 10 -5.67 7.10 14.72
N LYS A 11 -6.44 8.19 14.67
CA LYS A 11 -7.66 8.36 15.47
C LYS A 11 -8.76 7.37 15.10
N TYR A 12 -8.94 7.10 13.81
CA TYR A 12 -9.94 6.15 13.33
C TYR A 12 -9.34 4.74 13.32
N LYS A 13 -9.95 3.82 14.07
CA LYS A 13 -9.43 2.46 14.27
C LYS A 13 -9.97 1.50 13.23
N VAL A 14 -9.06 0.79 12.58
CA VAL A 14 -9.33 -0.28 11.61
C VAL A 14 -8.54 -1.50 12.07
N ASP A 15 -9.12 -2.28 12.97
CA ASP A 15 -8.51 -3.50 13.49
C ASP A 15 -8.86 -4.68 12.58
N GLY A 16 -7.84 -5.39 12.11
CA GLY A 16 -7.97 -6.57 11.26
C GLY A 16 -8.00 -7.88 12.02
N GLU A 17 -7.93 -8.97 11.26
CA GLU A 17 -8.12 -10.33 11.77
C GLU A 17 -6.89 -11.23 11.57
N SER A 18 -5.78 -10.69 11.09
CA SER A 18 -4.60 -11.52 10.83
C SER A 18 -4.14 -12.25 12.09
N ARG A 19 -3.86 -13.53 11.93
CA ARG A 19 -3.35 -14.42 12.98
C ARG A 19 -1.85 -14.63 12.89
N ASP A 20 -1.21 -13.93 11.98
CA ASP A 20 0.23 -13.98 11.82
C ASP A 20 0.93 -13.46 13.08
N SER A 21 2.03 -14.11 13.49
CA SER A 21 2.75 -13.77 14.71
C SER A 21 3.42 -12.39 14.66
N GLU A 22 3.83 -11.93 13.47
CA GLU A 22 4.47 -10.62 13.28
C GLU A 22 3.45 -9.51 12.96
N HIS A 23 2.23 -9.88 12.52
CA HIS A 23 1.18 -8.93 12.05
C HIS A 23 -0.18 -9.20 12.68
N LYS A 24 -0.20 -9.57 13.96
CA LYS A 24 -1.45 -9.93 14.63
C LYS A 24 -2.44 -8.76 14.62
N GLY A 25 -3.64 -9.01 14.13
CA GLY A 25 -4.71 -8.00 14.02
C GLY A 25 -4.51 -6.99 12.89
N TRP A 26 -3.58 -7.24 11.97
CA TRP A 26 -3.43 -6.42 10.76
C TRP A 26 -4.40 -6.89 9.67
N LEU A 27 -4.57 -6.06 8.65
CA LEU A 27 -5.26 -6.43 7.42
C LEU A 27 -4.35 -7.30 6.54
N GLU A 28 -4.89 -8.42 6.06
CA GLU A 28 -4.21 -9.27 5.07
C GLU A 28 -4.62 -8.88 3.65
N VAL A 29 -3.64 -8.80 2.75
CA VAL A 29 -3.83 -8.34 1.37
C VAL A 29 -3.42 -9.43 0.36
N ASN A 30 -4.18 -9.52 -0.73
CA ASN A 30 -4.00 -10.49 -1.83
C ASN A 30 -3.04 -9.97 -2.89
N SER A 31 -3.19 -8.70 -3.27
CA SER A 31 -2.39 -8.07 -4.33
C SER A 31 -2.28 -6.57 -4.10
N TRP A 32 -1.24 -5.97 -4.68
CA TRP A 32 -0.95 -4.55 -4.60
C TRP A 32 -0.51 -4.03 -5.97
N SER A 33 -0.92 -2.82 -6.32
CA SER A 33 -0.45 -2.10 -7.51
C SER A 33 -0.28 -0.61 -7.21
N HIS A 34 0.74 -0.01 -7.82
CA HIS A 34 1.01 1.41 -7.76
C HIS A 34 1.70 1.82 -9.06
N ASN A 35 1.18 2.85 -9.72
CA ASN A 35 1.78 3.38 -10.95
C ASN A 35 2.53 4.67 -10.62
N ILE A 36 3.81 4.71 -11.03
CA ILE A 36 4.63 5.90 -10.96
C ILE A 36 5.12 6.19 -12.37
N ARG A 37 4.81 7.37 -12.89
CA ARG A 37 5.11 7.76 -14.26
C ARG A 37 5.79 9.12 -14.30
N GLN A 38 6.89 9.23 -15.05
CA GLN A 38 7.49 10.51 -15.41
C GLN A 38 7.12 10.83 -16.87
N PRO A 39 6.30 11.86 -17.12
CA PRO A 39 5.98 12.31 -18.48
C PRO A 39 7.21 12.70 -19.28
N LYS A 40 7.24 12.26 -20.55
CA LYS A 40 8.31 12.59 -21.49
C LYS A 40 7.95 13.83 -22.30
N SER A 41 8.93 14.68 -22.56
CA SER A 41 8.78 15.82 -23.46
C SER A 41 8.44 15.36 -24.88
N ALA A 42 7.42 15.98 -25.46
CA ALA A 42 7.08 15.80 -26.87
C ALA A 42 8.13 16.40 -27.82
N THR A 43 8.97 17.32 -27.34
CA THR A 43 10.09 17.89 -28.10
C THR A 43 11.42 17.46 -27.48
N SER A 44 12.25 16.80 -28.28
CA SER A 44 13.62 16.47 -27.91
C SER A 44 14.51 17.70 -28.10
N SER A 45 15.05 18.26 -27.01
CA SER A 45 16.16 19.21 -27.15
C SER A 45 17.42 18.44 -27.53
N SER A 46 18.24 18.98 -28.44
CA SER A 46 19.51 18.37 -28.86
C SER A 46 20.61 18.42 -27.78
N VAL A 47 20.33 19.02 -26.62
CA VAL A 47 21.34 19.38 -25.61
C VAL A 47 20.93 19.09 -24.16
N GLY A 48 19.80 18.40 -23.89
CA GLY A 48 19.32 18.19 -22.52
C GLY A 48 18.20 17.15 -22.37
N GLY A 49 17.94 16.74 -21.12
CA GLY A 49 17.09 15.60 -20.72
C GLY A 49 15.64 15.63 -21.22
N HIS A 50 15.09 14.44 -21.48
CA HIS A 50 13.79 14.22 -22.13
C HIS A 50 12.54 14.30 -21.22
N THR A 51 12.66 14.75 -19.97
CA THR A 51 11.53 14.87 -19.04
C THR A 51 10.86 16.23 -19.23
N ALA A 52 9.52 16.28 -19.34
CA ALA A 52 8.80 17.55 -19.50
C ALA A 52 8.10 18.04 -18.23
N GLU A 53 7.89 17.18 -17.22
CA GLU A 53 6.97 17.49 -16.12
C GLU A 53 7.42 16.88 -14.78
N ARG A 54 6.54 16.96 -13.77
CA ARG A 54 6.75 16.31 -12.47
C ARG A 54 6.38 14.83 -12.57
N VAL A 55 6.95 14.03 -11.68
CA VAL A 55 6.54 12.63 -11.54
C VAL A 55 5.11 12.56 -11.02
N GLU A 56 4.32 11.69 -11.63
CA GLU A 56 2.94 11.39 -11.27
C GLU A 56 2.91 10.08 -10.50
N HIS A 57 2.32 10.10 -9.31
CA HIS A 57 2.02 8.92 -8.51
C HIS A 57 0.52 8.70 -8.57
N SER A 58 0.09 7.56 -9.09
CA SER A 58 -1.31 7.13 -9.00
C SER A 58 -1.63 6.63 -7.60
N ASP A 59 -2.91 6.36 -7.35
CA ASP A 59 -3.35 5.69 -6.14
C ASP A 59 -2.63 4.34 -5.95
N MET A 60 -2.40 3.99 -4.69
CA MET A 60 -2.00 2.65 -4.33
C MET A 60 -3.25 1.79 -4.15
N VAL A 61 -3.39 0.75 -4.97
CA VAL A 61 -4.60 -0.07 -5.03
C VAL A 61 -4.27 -1.47 -4.56
N PHE A 62 -5.15 -2.05 -3.73
CA PHE A 62 -4.99 -3.42 -3.25
C PHE A 62 -6.30 -4.20 -3.29
N VAL A 63 -6.18 -5.53 -3.34
CA VAL A 63 -7.31 -6.46 -3.24
C VAL A 63 -7.20 -7.23 -1.95
N LYS A 64 -8.32 -7.42 -1.24
CA LYS A 64 -8.42 -8.18 0.01
C LYS A 64 -9.69 -9.02 0.03
N ASP A 65 -9.71 -10.03 0.89
CA ASP A 65 -10.91 -10.81 1.19
C ASP A 65 -11.80 -10.00 2.15
N LEU A 66 -13.13 -10.19 2.14
CA LEU A 66 -13.99 -9.48 3.09
C LEU A 66 -13.69 -9.94 4.53
N ASP A 67 -13.47 -8.98 5.45
CA ASP A 67 -13.20 -9.22 6.87
C ASP A 67 -13.73 -8.03 7.71
N ALA A 68 -13.47 -8.01 9.02
CA ALA A 68 -13.88 -6.94 9.94
C ALA A 68 -13.41 -5.53 9.55
N THR A 69 -12.32 -5.38 8.79
CA THR A 69 -11.85 -4.07 8.32
C THR A 69 -12.72 -3.52 7.20
N SER A 70 -13.42 -4.36 6.42
CA SER A 70 -14.20 -3.92 5.25
C SER A 70 -15.21 -2.82 5.57
N PRO A 71 -16.17 -3.00 6.51
CA PRO A 71 -17.13 -1.94 6.83
C PRO A 71 -16.45 -0.69 7.39
N LYS A 72 -15.33 -0.85 8.13
CA LYS A 72 -14.60 0.27 8.69
C LYS A 72 -13.90 1.12 7.64
N LEU A 73 -13.32 0.48 6.62
CA LEU A 73 -12.74 1.17 5.47
C LEU A 73 -13.80 1.87 4.63
N TRP A 74 -14.98 1.27 4.44
CA TRP A 74 -16.09 1.91 3.73
C TRP A 74 -16.65 3.12 4.49
N GLU A 75 -16.80 3.01 5.80
CA GLU A 75 -17.19 4.11 6.69
C GLU A 75 -16.15 5.24 6.63
N ALA A 76 -14.86 4.92 6.71
CA ALA A 76 -13.78 5.91 6.59
C ALA A 76 -13.80 6.63 5.23
N CYS A 77 -13.97 5.88 4.14
CA CYS A 77 -14.08 6.43 2.79
C CYS A 77 -15.31 7.35 2.66
N SER A 78 -16.47 6.91 3.17
CA SER A 78 -17.72 7.68 3.10
C SER A 78 -17.67 8.96 3.93
N ALA A 79 -16.95 8.94 5.06
CA ALA A 79 -16.77 10.09 5.95
C ALA A 79 -15.62 11.03 5.53
N GLY A 80 -14.79 10.62 4.57
CA GLY A 80 -13.57 11.35 4.20
C GLY A 80 -12.52 11.36 5.31
N TYR A 81 -12.45 10.31 6.14
CA TYR A 81 -11.41 10.21 7.16
C TYR A 81 -10.04 9.93 6.55
N THR A 82 -9.04 10.64 7.08
CA THR A 82 -7.63 10.38 6.81
C THR A 82 -6.99 9.63 7.97
N PHE A 83 -5.93 8.91 7.67
CA PHE A 83 -5.11 8.20 8.65
C PHE A 83 -3.80 8.96 8.87
N ASP A 84 -3.22 8.81 10.07
CA ASP A 84 -1.97 9.48 10.42
C ASP A 84 -0.76 8.77 9.81
N GLU A 85 -0.82 7.44 9.71
CA GLU A 85 0.16 6.61 9.02
C GLU A 85 -0.54 5.35 8.48
N VAL A 86 -0.18 4.93 7.27
CA VAL A 86 -0.50 3.58 6.77
C VAL A 86 0.78 2.83 6.49
N GLN A 87 1.02 1.75 7.22
CA GLN A 87 2.20 0.90 7.03
C GLN A 87 1.81 -0.33 6.22
N ILE A 88 2.60 -0.63 5.18
CA ILE A 88 2.45 -1.82 4.34
C ILE A 88 3.75 -2.61 4.38
N ASP A 89 3.65 -3.89 4.75
CA ASP A 89 4.77 -4.81 4.80
C ASP A 89 4.62 -5.90 3.74
N PHE A 90 5.67 -6.09 2.93
CA PHE A 90 5.74 -7.14 1.91
C PHE A 90 6.79 -8.18 2.27
N TYR A 91 6.36 -9.44 2.18
CA TYR A 91 7.15 -10.62 2.46
C TYR A 91 7.35 -11.47 1.21
N ARG A 92 8.44 -12.24 1.23
CA ARG A 92 8.65 -13.33 0.29
C ARG A 92 9.07 -14.58 1.05
N ALA A 93 8.70 -15.74 0.54
CA ALA A 93 9.21 -17.02 1.04
C ALA A 93 10.73 -17.13 0.83
N ASN A 94 11.46 -17.69 1.80
CA ASN A 94 12.89 -17.97 1.71
C ASN A 94 13.27 -19.22 2.53
N GLY A 95 12.84 -20.39 2.05
CA GLY A 95 13.01 -21.65 2.77
C GLY A 95 12.24 -21.63 4.08
N ASP A 96 12.95 -21.89 5.18
CA ASP A 96 12.35 -22.03 6.52
C ASP A 96 11.86 -20.70 7.13
N LYS A 97 12.31 -19.56 6.60
CA LYS A 97 11.91 -18.23 7.08
C LYS A 97 11.48 -17.35 5.93
N ARG A 98 10.38 -16.62 6.09
CA ARG A 98 10.05 -15.52 5.18
C ARG A 98 10.90 -14.28 5.49
N ILE A 99 11.11 -13.45 4.49
CA ILE A 99 11.88 -12.20 4.61
C ILE A 99 10.97 -11.04 4.25
N LYS A 100 10.88 -10.04 5.14
CA LYS A 100 10.30 -8.74 4.81
C LYS A 100 11.27 -8.03 3.87
N TYR A 101 10.91 -7.90 2.60
CA TYR A 101 11.81 -7.31 1.59
C TYR A 101 11.48 -5.86 1.25
N LEU A 102 10.27 -5.41 1.58
CA LEU A 102 9.82 -4.04 1.36
C LEU A 102 8.85 -3.63 2.47
N GLN A 103 9.02 -2.40 2.94
CA GLN A 103 8.11 -1.71 3.83
C GLN A 103 7.81 -0.34 3.23
N ILE A 104 6.53 0.01 3.14
CA ILE A 104 6.06 1.33 2.69
C ILE A 104 5.35 1.99 3.88
N LYS A 105 5.64 3.28 4.09
CA LYS A 105 4.92 4.13 5.05
C LYS A 105 4.35 5.32 4.29
N LEU A 106 3.03 5.49 4.39
CA LEU A 106 2.27 6.61 3.85
C LEU A 106 1.86 7.54 4.98
#